data_AF-A0A522XRY4-F1
#
_entry.id   AF-A0A522XRY4-F1
#
_cell.length_a   1.000
_cell.length_b   1.000
_cell.length_c   1.000
_cell.angle_alpha   90.00
_cell.angle_beta   90.00
_cell.angle_gamma   90.00
#
_symmetry.space_group_name_H-M   'P 1'
#
loop_
_entity.id
_entity.type
_entity.pdbx_description
1 polymer ?
#
loop_
_entity_poly.entity_id
_entity_poly.type
_entity_poly.pdbx_seq_one_letter_code
_entity_poly.pdbx_strand_id
1 'polypeptide(L)'
;MKPALRAWRIGRVLLRYRLDALLDGTAAERWLRLARPFVPRATAGIAQLPRGARLRLALQELGPIFVKFGQILSTRRDLVPADIADELSLLQDRVAPFDGDLARGIVERALGLPVAEAFAMFDTTPLASASIAQVHAATLPGSGREVVVKVLRPGIRRQIAQDVALLRVLASIVDRTHPAADKIRPQAVVSEIEYTLDAELDLQREGGNASVLRRFWEGSDDLYVPEVIWSHTGEHVLTLERVHGIPSDDVAALDAAGIDRRALAAKGVRV
;
A
#
# COMPACT_ATOMS: atom_id res chain seq x y z
N MET A 1 0.22 -14.58 14.43
CA MET A 1 0.77 -15.88 13.96
C MET A 1 2.16 -16.07 14.55
N LYS A 2 2.58 -17.31 14.86
CA LYS A 2 3.93 -17.59 15.38
C LYS A 2 5.00 -17.27 14.30
N PRO A 3 6.18 -16.73 14.66
CA PRO A 3 7.22 -16.32 13.69
C PRO A 3 7.60 -17.40 12.68
N ALA A 4 7.68 -18.66 13.13
CA ALA A 4 8.01 -19.81 12.30
C ALA A 4 6.99 -20.09 11.17
N LEU A 5 5.70 -19.92 11.43
CA LEU A 5 4.64 -20.12 10.43
C LEU A 5 4.70 -19.06 9.31
N ARG A 6 5.10 -17.83 9.67
CA ARG A 6 5.25 -16.73 8.70
C ARG A 6 6.49 -16.96 7.84
N ALA A 7 7.64 -17.27 8.45
CA ALA A 7 8.87 -17.61 7.73
C ALA A 7 8.66 -18.79 6.76
N TRP A 8 7.91 -19.81 7.18
CA TRP A 8 7.53 -20.92 6.30
C TRP A 8 6.63 -20.46 5.14
N ARG A 9 5.61 -19.62 5.40
CA ARG A 9 4.76 -19.04 4.34
C ARG A 9 5.61 -18.31 3.30
N ILE A 10 6.59 -17.51 3.74
CA ILE A 10 7.47 -16.74 2.87
C ILE A 10 8.37 -17.67 2.06
N GLY A 11 9.07 -18.60 2.70
CA GLY A 11 9.92 -19.57 2.01
C GLY A 11 9.12 -20.36 0.97
N ARG A 12 7.88 -20.73 1.30
CA ARG A 12 6.93 -21.37 0.39
C ARG A 12 6.60 -20.48 -0.82
N VAL A 13 6.33 -19.19 -0.61
CA VAL A 13 6.06 -18.24 -1.69
C VAL A 13 7.30 -18.08 -2.58
N LEU A 14 8.47 -17.86 -2.02
CA LEU A 14 9.72 -17.71 -2.78
C LEU A 14 10.02 -18.95 -3.63
N LEU A 15 9.87 -20.15 -3.06
CA LEU A 15 10.02 -21.41 -3.77
C LEU A 15 8.96 -21.59 -4.87
N ARG A 16 7.70 -21.24 -4.58
CA ARG A 16 6.59 -21.32 -5.54
C ARG A 16 6.79 -20.43 -6.77
N TYR A 17 7.36 -19.24 -6.60
CA TYR A 17 7.63 -18.32 -7.72
C TYR A 17 9.04 -18.48 -8.31
N ARG A 18 9.78 -19.53 -7.90
CA ARG A 18 11.18 -19.80 -8.26
C ARG A 18 12.09 -18.57 -8.10
N LEU A 19 11.91 -17.88 -6.98
CA LEU A 19 12.77 -16.79 -6.53
C LEU A 19 13.88 -17.31 -5.61
N ASP A 20 13.99 -18.62 -5.44
CA ASP A 20 15.03 -19.33 -4.69
C ASP A 20 16.44 -19.08 -5.25
N ALA A 21 16.56 -18.86 -6.56
CA ALA A 21 17.82 -18.47 -7.19
C ALA A 21 18.37 -17.13 -6.68
N LEU A 22 17.53 -16.24 -6.12
CA LEU A 22 17.98 -15.02 -5.45
C LEU A 22 18.67 -15.30 -4.11
N LEU A 23 18.51 -16.51 -3.57
CA LEU A 23 18.96 -16.94 -2.25
C LEU A 23 20.03 -18.04 -2.33
N ASP A 24 20.51 -18.38 -3.53
CA ASP A 24 21.63 -19.29 -3.74
C ASP A 24 22.92 -18.72 -3.08
N GLY A 25 23.66 -19.54 -2.34
CA GLY A 25 24.85 -19.13 -1.60
C GLY A 25 24.60 -18.60 -0.17
N THR A 26 23.36 -18.68 0.34
CA THR A 26 22.98 -18.11 1.65
C THR A 26 22.73 -19.18 2.71
N ALA A 27 22.72 -18.79 4.00
CA ALA A 27 22.29 -19.69 5.07
C ALA A 27 20.82 -20.17 4.90
N ALA A 28 19.99 -19.38 4.19
CA ALA A 28 18.61 -19.75 3.87
C ALA A 28 18.54 -20.82 2.76
N GLU A 29 19.56 -20.97 1.91
CA GLU A 29 19.62 -21.95 0.83
C GLU A 29 19.42 -23.38 1.35
N ARG A 30 20.13 -23.74 2.44
CA ARG A 30 20.03 -25.08 3.04
C ARG A 30 18.61 -25.37 3.52
N TRP A 31 17.96 -24.39 4.13
CA TRP A 31 16.60 -24.53 4.65
C TRP A 31 15.55 -24.54 3.52
N LEU A 32 15.74 -23.74 2.48
CA LEU A 32 14.88 -23.71 1.29
C LEU A 32 15.00 -25.00 0.47
N ARG A 33 16.21 -25.55 0.32
CA ARG A 33 16.45 -26.87 -0.28
C ARG A 33 15.75 -27.99 0.51
N LEU A 34 15.79 -27.94 1.84
CA LEU A 34 15.07 -28.88 2.71
C LEU A 34 13.55 -28.69 2.66
N ALA A 35 13.06 -27.46 2.45
CA ALA A 35 11.64 -27.16 2.34
C ALA A 35 11.07 -27.46 0.94
N ARG A 36 11.90 -27.49 -0.11
CA ARG A 36 11.54 -27.74 -1.51
C ARG A 36 10.59 -28.92 -1.76
N PRO A 37 10.75 -30.11 -1.13
CA PRO A 37 9.81 -31.23 -1.32
C PRO A 37 8.43 -31.01 -0.68
N PHE A 38 8.30 -30.08 0.26
CA PHE A 38 7.05 -29.77 0.97
C PHE A 38 6.29 -28.57 0.39
N VAL A 39 6.86 -27.92 -0.63
CA VAL A 39 6.23 -26.82 -1.35
C VAL A 39 5.67 -27.37 -2.67
N PRO A 40 4.38 -27.14 -2.98
CA PRO A 40 3.83 -27.51 -4.28
C PRO A 40 4.70 -26.93 -5.38
N ARG A 41 5.13 -27.77 -6.34
CA ARG A 41 5.91 -27.28 -7.48
C ARG A 41 5.16 -26.13 -8.14
N ALA A 42 5.90 -25.07 -8.49
CA ALA A 42 5.39 -23.98 -9.31
C ALA A 42 4.61 -24.57 -10.50
N THR A 43 3.34 -24.20 -10.67
CA THR A 43 2.56 -24.63 -11.82
C THR A 43 3.34 -24.27 -13.10
N ALA A 44 3.28 -25.10 -14.14
CA ALA A 44 4.02 -24.88 -15.39
C ALA A 44 3.84 -23.46 -15.95
N GLY A 45 2.66 -22.86 -15.77
CA GLY A 45 2.38 -21.47 -16.12
C GLY A 45 3.22 -20.43 -15.37
N ILE A 46 3.46 -20.59 -14.06
CA ILE A 46 4.30 -19.65 -13.28
C ILE A 46 5.77 -19.76 -13.69
N ALA A 47 6.24 -20.97 -13.99
CA ALA A 47 7.62 -21.22 -14.38
C ALA A 47 8.03 -20.59 -15.73
N GLN A 48 7.06 -20.30 -16.59
CA GLN A 48 7.24 -19.65 -17.90
C GLN A 48 7.15 -18.12 -17.82
N LEU A 49 6.71 -17.56 -16.70
CA LEU A 49 6.60 -16.11 -16.53
C LEU A 49 7.98 -15.44 -16.44
N PRO A 50 8.13 -14.22 -17.01
CA PRO A 50 9.29 -13.37 -16.79
C PRO A 50 9.59 -13.17 -15.30
N ARG A 51 10.86 -12.89 -14.97
CA ARG A 51 11.29 -12.71 -13.57
C ARG A 51 10.52 -11.59 -12.84
N GLY A 52 10.23 -10.47 -13.52
CA GLY A 52 9.47 -9.35 -12.97
C GLY A 52 8.05 -9.76 -12.60
N ALA A 53 7.34 -10.45 -13.51
CA ALA A 53 6.00 -10.97 -13.26
C ALA A 53 5.96 -11.96 -12.09
N ARG A 54 6.97 -12.85 -11.98
CA ARG A 54 7.09 -13.78 -10.84
C ARG A 54 7.29 -13.04 -9.52
N LEU A 55 8.13 -12.00 -9.50
CA LEU A 55 8.33 -11.15 -8.32
C LEU A 55 7.05 -10.41 -7.94
N ARG A 56 6.37 -9.79 -8.91
CA ARG A 56 5.08 -9.10 -8.69
C ARG A 56 4.05 -10.02 -8.02
N LEU A 57 3.83 -11.21 -8.59
CA LEU A 57 2.87 -12.17 -8.04
C LEU A 57 3.27 -12.67 -6.65
N ALA A 58 4.58 -12.85 -6.40
CA ALA A 58 5.07 -13.19 -5.06
C ALA A 58 4.76 -12.10 -4.04
N LEU A 59 5.02 -10.82 -4.37
CA LEU A 59 4.69 -9.69 -3.49
C LEU A 59 3.19 -9.59 -3.22
N GLN A 60 2.35 -9.83 -4.24
CA GLN A 60 0.89 -9.91 -4.06
C GLN A 60 0.46 -11.04 -3.11
N GLU A 61 1.06 -12.23 -3.22
CA GLU A 61 0.73 -13.37 -2.32
C GLU A 61 1.26 -13.17 -0.89
N LEU A 62 2.39 -12.46 -0.73
CA LEU A 62 2.93 -12.08 0.57
C LEU A 62 2.06 -11.06 1.28
N GLY A 63 1.40 -10.18 0.53
CA GLY A 63 0.32 -9.33 1.01
C GLY A 63 0.63 -7.83 0.92
N PRO A 64 -0.18 -6.99 1.56
CA PRO A 64 -0.30 -5.58 1.18
C PRO A 64 0.97 -4.76 1.45
N ILE A 65 1.70 -5.08 2.52
CA ILE A 65 2.98 -4.41 2.83
C ILE A 65 4.04 -4.71 1.76
N PHE A 66 4.05 -5.93 1.19
CA PHE A 66 4.96 -6.30 0.10
C PHE A 66 4.55 -5.71 -1.24
N VAL A 67 3.25 -5.58 -1.49
CA VAL A 67 2.71 -4.82 -2.63
C VAL A 67 3.21 -3.38 -2.55
N LYS A 68 3.07 -2.74 -1.40
CA LYS A 68 3.53 -1.37 -1.17
C LYS A 68 5.03 -1.21 -1.28
N PHE A 69 5.80 -2.15 -0.73
CA PHE A 69 7.24 -2.23 -0.94
C PHE A 69 7.59 -2.28 -2.44
N GLY A 70 6.91 -3.14 -3.20
CA GLY A 70 7.13 -3.26 -4.65
C GLY A 70 6.79 -1.97 -5.41
N GLN A 71 5.71 -1.28 -5.02
CA GLN A 71 5.33 0.01 -5.60
C GLN A 71 6.42 1.07 -5.34
N ILE A 72 6.90 1.20 -4.11
CA ILE A 72 8.00 2.13 -3.77
C ILE A 72 9.27 1.75 -4.54
N LEU A 73 9.59 0.46 -4.66
CA LEU A 73 10.76 0.02 -5.42
C LEU A 73 10.61 0.27 -6.93
N SER A 74 9.39 0.24 -7.47
CA SER A 74 9.12 0.49 -8.89
C SER A 74 9.45 1.93 -9.33
N THR A 75 9.38 2.89 -8.40
CA THR A 75 9.74 4.30 -8.68
C THR A 75 11.27 4.49 -8.64
N ARG A 76 12.00 3.60 -7.98
CA ARG A 76 13.46 3.58 -7.89
C ARG A 76 14.11 2.75 -9.02
N ARG A 77 13.92 3.20 -10.26
CA ARG A 77 14.49 2.55 -11.47
C ARG A 77 16.04 2.52 -11.48
N ASP A 78 16.68 3.26 -10.59
CA ASP A 78 18.12 3.20 -10.32
C ASP A 78 18.54 1.92 -9.57
N LEU A 79 17.62 1.32 -8.80
CA LEU A 79 17.90 0.17 -7.93
C LEU A 79 17.50 -1.16 -8.55
N VAL A 80 16.58 -1.17 -9.51
CA VAL A 80 16.07 -2.39 -10.15
C VAL A 80 16.11 -2.30 -11.67
N PRO A 81 16.38 -3.41 -12.37
CA PRO A 81 16.27 -3.47 -13.83
C PRO A 81 14.89 -3.00 -14.34
N ALA A 82 14.88 -2.33 -15.50
CA ALA A 82 13.66 -1.75 -16.08
C ALA A 82 12.51 -2.76 -16.23
N ASP A 83 12.82 -4.00 -16.66
CA ASP A 83 11.83 -5.07 -16.80
C ASP A 83 11.16 -5.46 -15.47
N ILE A 84 11.87 -5.30 -14.36
CA ILE A 84 11.32 -5.53 -13.01
C ILE A 84 10.52 -4.31 -12.56
N ALA A 85 11.05 -3.09 -12.76
CA ALA A 85 10.35 -1.86 -12.40
C ALA A 85 8.98 -1.75 -13.09
N ASP A 86 8.93 -2.07 -14.39
CA ASP A 86 7.70 -2.03 -15.19
C ASP A 86 6.67 -3.02 -14.65
N GLU A 87 7.08 -4.24 -14.31
CA GLU A 87 6.17 -5.21 -13.67
C GLU A 87 5.72 -4.73 -12.28
N LEU A 88 6.63 -4.26 -11.44
CA LEU A 88 6.27 -3.78 -10.11
C LEU A 88 5.32 -2.57 -10.15
N SER A 89 5.35 -1.75 -11.20
CA SER A 89 4.40 -0.65 -11.39
C SER A 89 2.95 -1.11 -11.57
N LEU A 90 2.73 -2.38 -11.96
CA LEU A 90 1.41 -2.98 -12.10
C LEU A 90 0.83 -3.47 -10.76
N LEU A 91 1.57 -3.33 -9.66
CA LEU A 91 1.08 -3.69 -8.33
C LEU A 91 -0.09 -2.80 -7.93
N GLN A 92 -1.23 -3.42 -7.71
CA GLN A 92 -2.44 -2.77 -7.23
C GLN A 92 -2.60 -3.00 -5.74
N ASP A 93 -2.84 -1.93 -4.99
CA ASP A 93 -3.07 -1.97 -3.56
C ASP A 93 -4.57 -2.09 -3.24
N ARG A 94 -5.19 -3.18 -3.72
CA ARG A 94 -6.59 -3.51 -3.44
C ARG A 94 -6.65 -4.76 -2.58
N VAL A 95 -7.32 -4.63 -1.46
CA VAL A 95 -7.35 -5.66 -0.42
C VAL A 95 -8.76 -5.77 0.14
N ALA A 96 -9.11 -6.94 0.66
CA ALA A 96 -10.43 -7.12 1.24
C ALA A 96 -10.67 -6.11 2.39
N PRO A 97 -11.87 -5.54 2.48
CA PRO A 97 -12.23 -4.69 3.60
C PRO A 97 -12.20 -5.50 4.91
N PHE A 98 -11.87 -4.80 5.99
CA PHE A 98 -12.11 -5.34 7.33
C PHE A 98 -13.52 -4.94 7.78
N ASP A 99 -13.97 -5.59 8.84
CA ASP A 99 -15.31 -5.41 9.41
C ASP A 99 -15.65 -3.93 9.66
N GLY A 100 -16.81 -3.50 9.18
CA GLY A 100 -17.27 -2.11 9.27
C GLY A 100 -17.65 -1.67 10.68
N ASP A 101 -18.10 -2.58 11.55
CA ASP A 101 -18.35 -2.28 12.96
C ASP A 101 -17.03 -2.09 13.71
N LEU A 102 -15.99 -2.83 13.31
CA LEU A 102 -14.65 -2.59 13.82
C LEU A 102 -14.12 -1.21 13.40
N ALA A 103 -14.41 -0.78 12.17
CA ALA A 103 -14.08 0.56 11.70
C ALA A 103 -14.81 1.63 12.51
N ARG A 104 -16.12 1.46 12.73
CA ARG A 104 -16.93 2.31 13.60
C ARG A 104 -16.29 2.47 14.98
N GLY A 105 -15.94 1.37 15.63
CA GLY A 105 -15.30 1.42 16.95
C GLY A 105 -13.92 2.11 16.95
N ILE A 106 -13.16 2.06 15.85
CA ILE A 106 -11.91 2.83 15.71
C ILE A 106 -12.24 4.33 15.64
N VAL A 107 -13.25 4.71 14.87
CA VAL A 107 -13.72 6.09 14.75
C VAL A 107 -14.15 6.65 16.10
N GLU A 108 -14.97 5.91 16.85
CA GLU A 108 -15.44 6.33 18.18
C GLU A 108 -14.28 6.55 19.15
N ARG A 109 -13.30 5.65 19.16
CA ARG A 109 -12.10 5.80 20.01
C ARG A 109 -11.24 6.99 19.59
N ALA A 110 -11.11 7.24 18.29
CA ALA A 110 -10.29 8.34 17.79
C ALA A 110 -10.92 9.71 18.07
N LEU A 111 -12.25 9.80 18.00
CA LEU A 111 -12.99 11.05 18.22
C LEU A 111 -13.37 11.25 19.70
N GLY A 112 -13.46 10.19 20.50
CA GLY A 112 -13.87 10.25 21.89
C GLY A 112 -15.39 10.38 22.10
N LEU A 113 -16.18 10.14 21.06
CA LEU A 113 -17.64 10.15 21.11
C LEU A 113 -18.26 9.10 20.17
N PRO A 114 -19.52 8.68 20.40
CA PRO A 114 -20.22 7.73 19.53
C PRO A 114 -20.34 8.23 18.09
N VAL A 115 -20.30 7.31 17.12
CA VAL A 115 -20.43 7.67 15.69
C VAL A 115 -21.79 8.30 15.41
N ALA A 116 -22.84 7.90 16.15
CA ALA A 116 -24.18 8.48 16.05
C ALA A 116 -24.25 9.95 16.50
N GLU A 117 -23.30 10.41 17.30
CA GLU A 117 -23.17 11.82 17.69
C GLU A 117 -22.23 12.58 16.74
N ALA A 118 -21.17 11.92 16.26
CA ALA A 118 -20.19 12.52 15.36
C ALA A 118 -20.71 12.71 13.92
N PHE A 119 -21.59 11.82 13.46
CA PHE A 119 -22.06 11.80 12.08
C PHE A 119 -23.58 11.62 12.03
N ALA A 120 -24.25 12.33 11.11
CA ALA A 120 -25.66 12.10 10.80
C ALA A 120 -25.87 10.73 10.12
N MET A 121 -24.87 10.29 9.35
CA MET A 121 -24.83 8.97 8.73
C MET A 121 -23.37 8.51 8.66
N PHE A 122 -23.13 7.24 8.92
CA PHE A 122 -21.85 6.58 8.69
C PHE A 122 -22.10 5.21 8.06
N ASP A 123 -21.64 5.00 6.82
CA ASP A 123 -21.78 3.72 6.13
C ASP A 123 -20.70 2.76 6.60
N THR A 124 -21.11 1.63 7.18
CA THR A 124 -20.16 0.57 7.58
C THR A 124 -19.66 -0.25 6.39
N THR A 125 -20.29 -0.14 5.23
CA THR A 125 -19.75 -0.64 3.97
C THR A 125 -18.71 0.36 3.46
N PRO A 126 -17.44 -0.04 3.32
CA PRO A 126 -16.43 0.88 2.84
C PRO A 126 -16.60 1.17 1.34
N LEU A 127 -16.41 2.43 0.96
CA LEU A 127 -16.31 2.88 -0.44
C LEU A 127 -15.06 2.32 -1.12
N ALA A 128 -13.96 2.24 -0.38
CA ALA A 128 -12.67 1.79 -0.89
C ALA A 128 -11.85 1.12 0.21
N SER A 129 -10.94 0.25 -0.18
CA SER A 129 -10.08 -0.50 0.75
C SER A 129 -8.67 -0.66 0.19
N ALA A 130 -7.68 -0.15 0.91
CA ALA A 130 -6.26 -0.13 0.56
C ALA A 130 -5.39 -0.81 1.62
N SER A 131 -4.08 -0.92 1.41
CA SER A 131 -3.14 -1.71 2.24
C SER A 131 -3.24 -1.43 3.73
N ILE A 132 -3.28 -0.15 4.10
CA ILE A 132 -3.18 0.29 5.50
C ILE A 132 -4.48 0.86 6.06
N ALA A 133 -5.45 1.18 5.21
CA ALA A 133 -6.69 1.84 5.60
C ALA A 133 -7.85 1.47 4.68
N GLN A 134 -9.07 1.72 5.13
CA GLN A 134 -10.26 1.70 4.28
C GLN A 134 -11.06 2.99 4.47
N VAL A 135 -11.89 3.32 3.49
CA VAL A 135 -12.59 4.60 3.42
C VAL A 135 -14.08 4.36 3.48
N HIS A 136 -14.78 5.08 4.36
CA HIS A 136 -16.21 4.99 4.58
C HIS A 136 -16.92 6.27 4.15
N ALA A 137 -18.14 6.16 3.61
CA ALA A 137 -18.98 7.32 3.37
C ALA A 137 -19.61 7.79 4.69
N ALA A 138 -19.68 9.10 4.90
CA ALA A 138 -20.41 9.66 6.04
C ALA A 138 -20.99 11.04 5.71
N THR A 139 -21.84 11.54 6.60
CA THR A 139 -22.43 12.88 6.52
C THR A 139 -22.29 13.58 7.86
N LEU A 140 -21.82 14.82 7.84
CA LEU A 140 -21.69 15.64 9.05
C LEU A 140 -23.06 16.06 9.61
N PRO A 141 -23.22 16.12 10.94
CA PRO A 141 -24.45 16.57 11.57
C PRO A 141 -24.68 18.07 11.29
N GLY A 142 -25.96 18.46 11.25
CA GLY A 142 -26.41 19.84 11.04
C GLY A 142 -26.23 20.35 9.60
N SER A 143 -24.99 20.38 9.09
CA SER A 143 -24.68 20.91 7.76
C SER A 143 -25.11 20.01 6.60
N GLY A 144 -25.25 18.71 6.83
CA GLY A 144 -25.54 17.73 5.79
C GLY A 144 -24.40 17.50 4.79
N ARG A 145 -23.20 18.04 5.06
CA ARG A 145 -22.04 17.90 4.16
C ARG A 145 -21.60 16.43 4.08
N GLU A 146 -21.42 15.95 2.85
CA GLU A 146 -20.85 14.63 2.60
C GLU A 146 -19.34 14.62 2.83
N VAL A 147 -18.87 13.59 3.52
CA VAL A 147 -17.47 13.38 3.85
C VAL A 147 -17.09 11.92 3.62
N VAL A 148 -15.79 11.68 3.53
CA VAL A 148 -15.22 10.35 3.57
C VAL A 148 -14.33 10.21 4.80
N VAL A 149 -14.46 9.07 5.48
CA VAL A 149 -13.74 8.76 6.71
C VAL A 149 -12.76 7.63 6.41
N LYS A 150 -11.48 7.96 6.30
CA LYS A 150 -10.38 7.01 6.15
C LYS A 150 -10.00 6.47 7.52
N VAL A 151 -10.06 5.15 7.69
CA VAL A 151 -9.84 4.46 8.97
C VAL A 151 -8.67 3.49 8.82
N LEU A 152 -7.66 3.61 9.67
CA LEU A 152 -6.52 2.70 9.67
C LEU A 152 -6.94 1.27 10.01
N ARG A 153 -6.29 0.30 9.38
CA ARG A 153 -6.53 -1.12 9.64
C ARG A 153 -6.12 -1.49 11.07
N PRO A 154 -6.94 -2.28 11.77
CA PRO A 154 -6.61 -2.76 13.10
C PRO A 154 -5.32 -3.60 13.08
N GLY A 155 -4.39 -3.28 13.99
CA GLY A 155 -3.14 -4.04 14.14
C GLY A 155 -2.11 -3.85 13.03
N ILE A 156 -2.30 -2.88 12.11
CA ILE A 156 -1.43 -2.66 10.96
C ILE A 156 0.02 -2.35 11.36
N ARG A 157 0.25 -1.61 12.45
CA ARG A 157 1.59 -1.32 12.99
C ARG A 157 2.38 -2.61 13.30
N ARG A 158 1.72 -3.58 13.94
CA ARG A 158 2.33 -4.88 14.25
C ARG A 158 2.60 -5.69 12.98
N GLN A 159 1.73 -5.57 11.97
CA GLN A 159 1.92 -6.24 10.70
C GLN A 159 3.11 -5.66 9.93
N ILE A 160 3.21 -4.33 9.85
CA ILE A 160 4.35 -3.62 9.25
C ILE A 160 5.66 -4.03 9.93
N ALA A 161 5.74 -3.97 11.27
CA ALA A 161 6.95 -4.34 11.98
C ALA A 161 7.41 -5.79 11.67
N GLN A 162 6.47 -6.73 11.52
CA GLN A 162 6.79 -8.11 11.16
C GLN A 162 7.26 -8.26 9.71
N ASP A 163 6.65 -7.52 8.79
CA ASP A 163 7.01 -7.56 7.37
C ASP A 163 8.32 -6.83 7.10
N VAL A 164 8.58 -5.71 7.77
CA VAL A 164 9.87 -5.01 7.74
C VAL A 164 10.99 -5.88 8.32
N ALA A 165 10.77 -6.55 9.46
CA ALA A 165 11.75 -7.47 10.03
C ALA A 165 12.17 -8.55 9.02
N LEU A 166 11.22 -9.04 8.22
CA LEU A 166 11.53 -9.97 7.13
C LEU A 166 12.31 -9.29 6.00
N LEU A 167 11.87 -8.12 5.54
CA LEU A 167 12.57 -7.38 4.50
C LEU A 167 14.02 -7.11 4.90
N ARG A 168 14.29 -6.85 6.19
CA ARG A 168 15.66 -6.72 6.72
C ARG A 168 16.47 -8.01 6.59
N VAL A 169 15.88 -9.18 6.84
CA VAL A 169 16.53 -10.48 6.62
C VAL A 169 16.85 -10.70 5.14
N LEU A 170 15.91 -10.39 4.24
CA LEU A 170 16.13 -10.49 2.80
C LEU A 170 17.20 -9.50 2.32
N ALA A 171 17.17 -8.27 2.82
CA ALA A 171 18.21 -7.28 2.55
C ALA A 171 19.59 -7.75 3.03
N SER A 172 19.70 -8.38 4.21
CA SER A 172 20.97 -8.91 4.71
C SER A 172 21.54 -10.03 3.85
N ILE A 173 20.66 -10.77 3.17
CA ILE A 173 21.06 -11.77 2.19
C ILE A 173 21.62 -11.08 0.95
N VAL A 174 20.88 -10.11 0.39
CA VAL A 174 21.32 -9.35 -0.79
C VAL A 174 22.63 -8.63 -0.52
N ASP A 175 22.82 -8.06 0.68
CA ASP A 175 24.08 -7.41 1.09
C ASP A 175 25.28 -8.35 0.98
N ARG A 176 25.09 -9.65 1.23
CA ARG A 176 26.17 -10.64 1.27
C ARG A 176 26.43 -11.32 -0.06
N THR A 177 25.43 -11.41 -0.92
CA THR A 177 25.50 -12.23 -2.16
C THR A 177 25.50 -11.40 -3.43
N HIS A 178 24.97 -10.17 -3.41
CA HIS A 178 24.79 -9.40 -4.63
C HIS A 178 26.07 -8.58 -4.95
N PRO A 179 26.64 -8.70 -6.16
CA PRO A 179 27.87 -7.98 -6.54
C PRO A 179 27.77 -6.45 -6.46
N ALA A 180 26.56 -5.90 -6.53
CA ALA A 180 26.29 -4.47 -6.42
C ALA A 180 25.69 -4.05 -5.06
N ALA A 181 25.80 -4.89 -4.02
CA ALA A 181 25.27 -4.61 -2.67
C ALA A 181 25.66 -3.23 -2.13
N ASP A 182 26.94 -2.85 -2.25
CA ASP A 182 27.45 -1.56 -1.78
C ASP A 182 26.78 -0.35 -2.47
N LYS A 183 26.33 -0.53 -3.72
CA LYS A 183 25.64 0.51 -4.49
C LYS A 183 24.15 0.57 -4.16
N ILE A 184 23.51 -0.60 -4.06
CA ILE A 184 22.07 -0.71 -3.81
C ILE A 184 21.74 -0.33 -2.36
N ARG A 185 22.66 -0.64 -1.42
CA ARG A 185 22.49 -0.51 0.02
C ARG A 185 21.13 -1.06 0.50
N PRO A 186 20.84 -2.36 0.29
CA PRO A 186 19.55 -2.99 0.62
C PRO A 186 18.99 -2.65 2.01
N GLN A 187 19.81 -2.60 3.07
CA GLN A 187 19.34 -2.21 4.41
C GLN A 187 18.85 -0.77 4.48
N ALA A 188 19.52 0.14 3.76
CA ALA A 188 19.12 1.53 3.69
C ALA A 188 17.77 1.65 2.96
N VAL A 189 17.59 0.92 1.86
CA VAL A 189 16.31 0.84 1.14
C VAL A 189 15.18 0.36 2.05
N VAL A 190 15.40 -0.72 2.81
CA VAL A 190 14.39 -1.23 3.75
C VAL A 190 14.10 -0.21 4.86
N SER A 191 15.12 0.51 5.35
CA SER A 191 14.94 1.52 6.40
C SER A 191 14.18 2.75 5.90
N GLU A 192 14.42 3.17 4.66
CA GLU A 192 13.65 4.23 4.00
C GLU A 192 12.18 3.83 3.86
N ILE A 193 11.91 2.59 3.45
CA ILE A 193 10.55 2.07 3.32
C ILE A 193 9.86 1.93 4.68
N GLU A 194 10.55 1.46 5.71
CA GLU A 194 10.01 1.43 7.09
C GLU A 194 9.61 2.84 7.53
N TYR A 195 10.48 3.83 7.32
CA TYR A 195 10.20 5.22 7.65
C TYR A 195 8.96 5.75 6.91
N THR A 196 8.84 5.49 5.60
CA THR A 196 7.66 5.89 4.82
C THR A 196 6.40 5.20 5.32
N LEU A 197 6.44 3.88 5.58
CA LEU A 197 5.30 3.13 6.07
C LEU A 197 4.84 3.61 7.45
N ASP A 198 5.77 3.88 8.36
CA ASP A 198 5.46 4.41 9.69
C ASP A 198 4.89 5.83 9.63
N ALA A 199 5.39 6.67 8.72
CA ALA A 199 4.85 8.01 8.53
C ALA A 199 3.39 8.01 8.05
N GLU A 200 2.96 6.94 7.37
CA GLU A 200 1.58 6.74 6.94
C GLU A 200 0.65 6.16 8.02
N LEU A 201 1.18 5.76 9.18
CA LEU A 201 0.39 5.29 10.31
C LEU A 201 -0.17 6.42 11.18
N ASP A 202 0.18 7.66 10.88
CA ASP A 202 -0.40 8.84 11.50
C ASP A 202 -1.16 9.63 10.43
N LEU A 203 -2.48 9.44 10.42
CA LEU A 203 -3.35 10.09 9.45
C LEU A 203 -3.49 11.60 9.70
N GLN A 204 -3.07 12.13 10.85
CA GLN A 204 -2.99 13.58 11.04
C GLN A 204 -1.87 14.19 10.20
N ARG A 205 -0.76 13.48 9.99
CA ARG A 205 0.31 13.93 9.08
C ARG A 205 -0.21 14.02 7.65
N GLU A 206 -0.98 13.02 7.21
CA GLU A 206 -1.63 13.04 5.90
C GLU A 206 -2.61 14.22 5.78
N GLY A 207 -3.47 14.45 6.78
CA GLY A 207 -4.36 15.61 6.83
C GLY A 207 -3.61 16.95 6.83
N GLY A 208 -2.47 17.02 7.52
CA GLY A 208 -1.61 18.21 7.55
C GLY A 208 -1.06 18.54 6.17
N ASN A 209 -0.51 17.52 5.50
CA ASN A 209 -0.01 17.64 4.13
C ASN A 209 -1.13 18.01 3.14
N ALA A 210 -2.31 17.40 3.27
CA ALA A 210 -3.46 17.73 2.44
C ALA A 210 -3.92 19.19 2.64
N SER A 211 -3.90 19.70 3.88
CA SER A 211 -4.25 21.09 4.17
C SER A 211 -3.25 22.08 3.57
N VAL A 212 -1.95 21.76 3.63
CA VAL A 212 -0.89 22.55 3.00
C VAL A 212 -1.05 22.54 1.47
N LEU A 213 -1.27 21.36 0.88
CA LEU A 213 -1.47 21.21 -0.56
C LEU A 213 -2.72 22.00 -1.01
N ARG A 214 -3.84 21.90 -0.29
CA ARG A 214 -5.05 22.69 -0.58
C ARG A 214 -4.76 24.18 -0.62
N ARG A 215 -3.98 24.70 0.34
CA ARG A 215 -3.60 26.12 0.38
C ARG A 215 -2.75 26.54 -0.82
N PHE A 216 -1.85 25.68 -1.32
CA PHE A 216 -1.04 26.01 -2.51
C PHE A 216 -1.85 26.06 -3.80
N TRP A 217 -2.96 25.34 -3.85
CA TRP A 217 -3.80 25.21 -5.05
C TRP A 217 -5.15 25.91 -4.92
N GLU A 218 -5.31 26.75 -3.90
CA GLU A 218 -6.54 27.52 -3.69
C GLU A 218 -6.77 28.48 -4.88
N GLY A 219 -7.92 28.35 -5.53
CA GLY A 219 -8.27 29.12 -6.73
C GLY A 219 -7.66 28.61 -8.04
N SER A 220 -7.02 27.44 -8.06
CA SER A 220 -6.55 26.81 -9.29
C SER A 220 -7.68 26.11 -10.06
N ASP A 221 -7.69 26.27 -11.38
CA ASP A 221 -8.57 25.51 -12.29
C ASP A 221 -8.03 24.10 -12.62
N ASP A 222 -6.79 23.79 -12.22
CA ASP A 222 -6.11 22.55 -12.59
C ASP A 222 -6.14 21.46 -11.50
N LEU A 223 -6.11 21.84 -10.21
CA LEU A 223 -6.16 20.88 -9.10
C LEU A 223 -7.14 21.35 -8.03
N TYR A 224 -8.07 20.47 -7.67
CA TYR A 224 -8.90 20.59 -6.47
C TYR A 224 -8.41 19.63 -5.39
N VAL A 225 -8.19 20.14 -4.17
CA VAL A 225 -7.80 19.32 -3.01
C VAL A 225 -8.92 19.40 -1.96
N PRO A 226 -9.53 18.28 -1.55
CA PRO A 226 -10.65 18.29 -0.60
C PRO A 226 -10.28 18.88 0.75
N GLU A 227 -11.25 19.49 1.43
CA GLU A 227 -11.07 20.03 2.77
C GLU A 227 -10.86 18.91 3.80
N VAL A 228 -9.94 19.10 4.73
CA VAL A 228 -9.77 18.25 5.91
C VAL A 228 -10.71 18.71 7.01
N ILE A 229 -11.56 17.80 7.49
CA ILE A 229 -12.46 18.08 8.62
C ILE A 229 -11.71 17.75 9.91
N TRP A 230 -10.94 18.72 10.41
CA TRP A 230 -10.05 18.54 11.56
C TRP A 230 -10.78 18.16 12.85
N SER A 231 -12.01 18.64 13.04
CA SER A 231 -12.86 18.24 14.18
C SER A 231 -13.23 16.75 14.16
N HIS A 232 -13.07 16.07 13.03
CA HIS A 232 -13.36 14.65 12.83
C HIS A 232 -12.11 13.87 12.39
N THR A 233 -10.91 14.35 12.74
CA THR A 233 -9.62 13.75 12.36
C THR A 233 -8.75 13.50 13.59
N GLY A 234 -8.13 12.33 13.64
CA GLY A 234 -7.23 11.85 14.70
C GLY A 234 -6.10 10.99 14.11
N GLU A 235 -5.21 10.46 14.95
CA GLU A 235 -4.05 9.66 14.48
C GLU A 235 -4.47 8.47 13.59
N HIS A 236 -5.61 7.84 13.91
CA HIS A 236 -6.09 6.63 13.23
C HIS A 236 -7.25 6.88 12.26
N VAL A 237 -7.71 8.13 12.13
CA VAL A 237 -8.89 8.51 11.35
C VAL A 237 -8.66 9.84 10.65
N LEU A 238 -8.86 9.89 9.34
CA LEU A 238 -8.84 11.13 8.57
C LEU A 238 -10.19 11.34 7.89
N THR A 239 -10.82 12.48 8.18
CA THR A 239 -12.07 12.88 7.54
C THR A 239 -11.81 13.97 6.52
N LEU A 240 -12.22 13.71 5.27
CA LEU A 240 -12.09 14.64 4.15
C LEU A 240 -13.47 14.95 3.57
N GLU A 241 -13.63 16.13 2.99
CA GLU A 241 -14.72 16.43 2.07
C GLU A 241 -14.84 15.33 0.99
N ARG A 242 -16.08 14.91 0.72
CA ARG A 242 -16.34 13.95 -0.34
C ARG A 242 -16.30 14.64 -1.70
N VAL A 243 -15.49 14.10 -2.61
CA VAL A 243 -15.39 14.56 -4.00
C VAL A 243 -15.90 13.46 -4.93
N HIS A 244 -16.54 13.87 -6.02
CA HIS A 244 -17.07 12.98 -7.06
C HIS A 244 -16.34 13.26 -8.37
N GLY A 245 -15.99 12.19 -9.09
CA GLY A 245 -15.29 12.30 -10.37
C GLY A 245 -15.05 10.92 -11.00
N ILE A 246 -14.46 10.94 -12.19
CA ILE A 246 -14.02 9.72 -12.87
C ILE A 246 -12.61 9.38 -12.38
N PRO A 247 -12.37 8.16 -11.87
CA PRO A 247 -11.02 7.72 -11.51
C PRO A 247 -10.04 7.85 -12.68
N SER A 248 -8.83 8.33 -12.42
CA SER A 248 -7.82 8.53 -13.46
C SER A 248 -7.33 7.24 -14.11
N ASP A 249 -7.55 6.10 -13.47
CA ASP A 249 -7.25 4.76 -13.98
C ASP A 249 -8.42 4.13 -14.77
N ASP A 250 -9.61 4.75 -14.80
CA ASP A 250 -10.74 4.32 -15.62
C ASP A 250 -10.70 4.94 -17.01
N VAL A 251 -9.81 4.40 -17.85
CA VAL A 251 -9.61 4.86 -19.23
C VAL A 251 -10.90 4.82 -20.05
N ALA A 252 -11.75 3.81 -19.86
CA ALA A 252 -12.98 3.66 -20.62
C ALA A 252 -13.99 4.76 -20.26
N ALA A 253 -14.15 5.08 -18.97
CA ALA A 253 -15.01 6.17 -18.54
C ALA A 253 -14.48 7.53 -18.97
N LEU A 254 -13.16 7.74 -18.92
CA LEU A 254 -12.53 8.98 -19.41
C LEU A 254 -12.76 9.18 -20.92
N ASP A 255 -12.56 8.14 -21.72
CA ASP A 255 -12.79 8.17 -23.17
C ASP A 255 -14.28 8.40 -23.48
N ALA A 256 -15.19 7.75 -22.75
CA ALA A 256 -16.64 7.94 -22.89
C ALA A 256 -17.11 9.35 -22.50
N ALA A 257 -16.43 9.99 -21.53
CA ALA A 257 -16.66 11.37 -21.14
C ALA A 257 -16.00 12.40 -22.08
N GLY A 258 -15.25 11.95 -23.09
CA GLY A 258 -14.56 12.83 -24.04
C GLY A 258 -13.37 13.59 -23.43
N ILE A 259 -12.79 13.08 -22.34
CA ILE A 259 -11.66 13.72 -21.66
C ILE A 259 -10.37 13.45 -22.43
N ASP A 260 -9.65 14.51 -22.82
CA ASP A 260 -8.33 14.38 -23.43
C ASP A 260 -7.31 13.89 -22.38
N ARG A 261 -6.99 12.60 -22.44
CA ARG A 261 -6.04 11.95 -21.53
C ARG A 261 -4.61 12.50 -21.65
N ARG A 262 -4.20 13.00 -22.82
CA ARG A 262 -2.86 13.62 -22.98
C ARG A 262 -2.83 14.97 -22.28
N ALA A 263 -3.85 15.78 -22.48
CA ALA A 263 -3.98 17.05 -21.76
C ALA A 263 -4.08 16.84 -20.25
N LEU A 264 -4.85 15.84 -19.80
CA LEU A 264 -4.96 15.46 -18.39
C LEU A 264 -3.60 15.01 -17.81
N ALA A 265 -2.87 14.14 -18.51
CA ALA A 265 -1.54 13.71 -18.07
C ALA A 265 -0.54 14.89 -18.03
N ALA A 266 -0.59 15.78 -19.02
CA ALA A 266 0.24 16.99 -19.05
C ALA A 266 -0.08 17.96 -17.91
N LYS A 267 -1.36 18.08 -17.50
CA LYS A 267 -1.73 18.77 -16.26
C LYS A 267 -1.13 18.08 -15.04
N GLY A 268 -1.27 16.75 -14.92
CA GLY A 268 -0.75 15.99 -13.80
C GLY A 268 0.76 16.06 -13.59
N VAL A 269 1.56 16.31 -14.64
CA VAL A 269 3.02 16.51 -14.53
C VAL A 269 3.38 17.92 -14.05
N ARG A 270 2.52 18.93 -14.27
CA ARG A 270 2.75 20.31 -13.84
C ARG A 270 2.40 20.56 -12.37
N VAL A 271 1.59 19.68 -11.81
CA VAL A 271 1.02 19.74 -10.45
C VAL A 271 1.91 19.03 -9.45
#